data_AF-A0A7J7PAY9-F1
#
_entry.id   AF-A0A7J7PAY9-F1
#
_cell.length_a   1.000
_cell.length_b   1.000
_cell.length_c   1.000
_cell.angle_alpha   90.00
_cell.angle_beta   90.00
_cell.angle_gamma   90.00
#
_symmetry.space_group_name_H-M   'P 1'
#
loop_
_entity.id
_entity.type
_entity.pdbx_description
1 polymer ?
#
loop_
_entity_poly.entity_id
_entity_poly.type
_entity_poly.pdbx_seq_one_letter_code
_entity_poly.pdbx_strand_id
1 'polypeptide(L)'
;MPKPQKASAMDLLVEPFGIAIVLPMDGFYLYCHQLDTMENPEEAHARREAPWTFDTAQVLTFLKTVRSQGFVYVPLFNHGVGDPVEDDTFMNLQHKVVIVEGNYVLLEKGARKEVSSVFNEKWFIEVGINKVMERVGKRHISTGKPPDVAKWRIKYNDQPNAKLINE
;
A
#
# COMPACT_ATOMS: atom_id res chain seq x y z
N MET A 1 15.26 29.22 -19.71
CA MET A 1 14.83 30.02 -18.56
C MET A 1 14.31 29.08 -17.48
N PRO A 2 14.94 28.98 -16.30
CA PRO A 2 14.43 28.13 -15.22
C PRO A 2 13.43 28.91 -14.38
N LYS A 3 12.25 28.33 -14.16
CA LYS A 3 11.40 28.69 -13.01
C LYS A 3 11.40 27.49 -12.04
N PRO A 4 11.88 27.69 -10.81
CA PRO A 4 11.77 26.74 -9.70
C PRO A 4 10.49 27.01 -8.88
N GLN A 5 10.12 26.05 -8.03
CA GLN A 5 9.26 26.09 -6.83
C GLN A 5 8.24 24.94 -6.87
N LYS A 6 8.10 24.08 -5.86
CA LYS A 6 8.73 23.96 -4.54
C LYS A 6 8.47 22.50 -4.13
N ALA A 7 9.48 21.82 -3.61
CA ALA A 7 9.25 20.70 -2.70
C ALA A 7 8.25 21.16 -1.64
N SER A 8 7.22 20.35 -1.36
CA SER A 8 6.26 20.65 -0.30
C SER A 8 7.04 20.82 1.00
N ALA A 9 7.13 22.06 1.47
CA ALA A 9 7.89 22.45 2.64
C ALA A 9 7.08 22.15 3.90
N MET A 10 6.87 20.86 4.19
CA MET A 10 6.14 20.44 5.39
C MET A 10 6.66 19.19 6.09
N ASP A 11 7.91 18.78 5.89
CA ASP A 11 8.48 17.65 6.66
C ASP A 11 9.76 18.01 7.45
N LEU A 12 10.16 19.29 7.47
CA LEU A 12 11.38 19.76 8.17
C LEU A 12 11.11 20.58 9.44
N LEU A 13 9.91 20.49 9.99
CA LEU A 13 9.64 20.90 11.36
C LEU A 13 9.22 19.65 12.10
N VAL A 14 9.92 19.34 13.19
CA VAL A 14 9.56 18.28 14.14
C VAL A 14 8.13 18.56 14.59
N GLU A 15 7.17 17.93 13.91
CA GLU A 15 5.76 17.89 14.26
C GLU A 15 5.66 17.38 15.70
N PRO A 16 4.72 17.89 16.52
CA PRO A 16 4.56 17.46 17.90
C PRO A 16 4.47 15.93 17.90
N PHE A 17 5.48 15.28 18.50
CA PHE A 17 5.69 13.83 18.43
C PHE A 17 4.35 13.09 18.55
N GLY A 18 3.84 12.67 17.40
CA GLY A 18 2.58 11.99 17.33
C GLY A 18 2.71 10.69 18.09
N ILE A 19 1.87 10.48 19.10
CA ILE A 19 1.79 9.17 19.76
C ILE A 19 1.35 8.08 18.78
N ALA A 20 0.91 8.44 17.57
CA ALA A 20 0.47 7.55 16.52
C ALA A 20 1.30 7.73 15.24
N ILE A 21 1.51 6.64 14.51
CA ILE A 21 2.09 6.61 13.16
C ILE A 21 1.21 5.79 12.23
N VAL A 22 1.13 6.19 10.96
CA VAL A 22 0.45 5.43 9.89
C VAL A 22 1.50 4.73 9.04
N LEU A 23 1.33 3.42 8.85
CA LEU A 23 2.21 2.57 8.06
C LEU A 23 1.40 2.01 6.88
N PRO A 24 1.61 2.53 5.66
CA PRO A 24 0.91 2.02 4.49
C PRO A 24 1.53 0.70 4.02
N MET A 25 0.68 -0.22 3.57
CA MET A 25 1.09 -1.55 3.10
C MET A 25 1.67 -1.57 1.68
N ASP A 26 1.57 -0.47 0.94
CA ASP A 26 2.07 -0.34 -0.42
C ASP A 26 3.59 -0.42 -0.51
N GLY A 27 4.31 -0.04 0.56
CA GLY A 27 5.76 -0.26 0.68
C GLY A 27 6.19 -1.73 0.59
N PHE A 28 5.24 -2.68 0.64
CA PHE A 28 5.51 -4.11 0.52
C PHE A 28 5.04 -4.70 -0.82
N TYR A 29 4.79 -3.86 -1.83
CA TYR A 29 4.65 -4.35 -3.19
C TYR A 29 5.92 -5.05 -3.65
N LEU A 30 5.77 -6.11 -4.44
CA LEU A 30 6.91 -6.65 -5.16
C LEU A 30 7.48 -5.57 -6.10
N TYR A 31 8.80 -5.53 -6.17
CA TYR A 31 9.53 -4.65 -7.06
C TYR A 31 9.27 -5.01 -8.53
N CYS A 32 9.38 -4.04 -9.44
CA CYS A 32 9.22 -4.28 -10.88
C CYS A 32 10.10 -5.44 -11.35
N HIS A 33 11.38 -5.45 -10.95
CA HIS A 33 12.32 -6.52 -11.31
C HIS A 33 11.93 -7.89 -10.77
N GLN A 34 11.20 -7.96 -9.64
CA GLN A 34 10.68 -9.24 -9.14
C GLN A 34 9.47 -9.68 -9.96
N LEU A 35 8.57 -8.76 -10.32
CA LEU A 35 7.45 -9.05 -11.22
C LEU A 35 7.94 -9.56 -12.59
N ASP A 36 9.05 -9.02 -13.09
CA ASP A 36 9.71 -9.44 -14.34
C ASP A 36 10.18 -10.91 -14.33
N THR A 37 10.40 -11.48 -13.14
CA THR A 37 10.85 -12.88 -12.97
C THR A 37 9.72 -13.86 -12.74
N MET A 38 8.46 -13.39 -12.65
CA MET A 38 7.30 -14.26 -12.47
C MET A 38 6.99 -15.07 -13.75
N GLU A 39 6.19 -16.14 -13.62
CA GLU A 39 5.81 -16.99 -14.75
C GLU A 39 5.16 -16.22 -15.91
N ASN A 40 4.36 -15.20 -15.59
CA ASN A 40 3.78 -14.29 -16.56
C ASN A 40 4.00 -12.82 -16.13
N PRO A 41 5.12 -12.20 -16.55
CA PRO A 41 5.44 -10.82 -16.19
C PRO A 41 4.41 -9.81 -16.68
N GLU A 42 3.86 -9.99 -17.88
CA GLU A 42 2.84 -9.09 -18.43
C GLU A 42 1.60 -9.06 -17.54
N GLU A 43 1.13 -10.23 -17.08
CA GLU A 43 0.03 -10.33 -16.14
C GLU A 43 0.40 -9.75 -14.77
N ALA A 44 1.62 -10.00 -14.27
CA ALA A 44 2.12 -9.46 -13.01
C ALA A 44 2.07 -7.93 -12.98
N HIS A 45 2.50 -7.27 -14.05
CA HIS A 45 2.39 -5.81 -14.19
C HIS A 45 0.95 -5.33 -14.43
N ALA A 46 0.17 -6.06 -15.25
CA ALA A 46 -1.24 -5.75 -15.50
C ALA A 46 -2.11 -5.86 -14.23
N ARG A 47 -1.74 -6.76 -13.31
CA ARG A 47 -2.42 -7.02 -12.03
C ARG A 47 -1.67 -6.49 -10.83
N ARG A 48 -0.63 -5.67 -11.01
CA ARG A 48 0.04 -5.01 -9.89
C ARG A 48 -0.99 -4.31 -9.01
N GLU A 49 -0.83 -4.47 -7.70
CA GLU A 49 -1.78 -4.17 -6.63
C GLU A 49 -2.72 -5.32 -6.23
N ALA A 50 -2.72 -6.45 -6.96
CA ALA A 50 -3.40 -7.66 -6.52
C ALA A 50 -2.70 -8.29 -5.30
N PRO A 51 -3.39 -9.08 -4.47
CA PRO A 51 -2.81 -9.57 -3.20
C PRO A 51 -1.55 -10.43 -3.38
N TRP A 52 -1.38 -11.07 -4.53
CA TRP A 52 -0.22 -11.90 -4.86
C TRP A 52 0.98 -11.10 -5.41
N THR A 53 0.81 -9.80 -5.68
CA THR A 53 1.90 -8.90 -6.05
C THR A 53 2.48 -8.17 -4.82
N PHE A 54 2.25 -8.69 -3.61
CA PHE A 54 2.83 -8.20 -2.36
C PHE A 54 3.70 -9.27 -1.75
N ASP A 55 4.79 -8.86 -1.11
CA ASP A 55 5.55 -9.74 -0.24
C ASP A 55 4.86 -9.87 1.13
N THR A 56 3.94 -10.83 1.21
CA THR A 56 3.20 -11.12 2.46
C THR A 56 4.12 -11.60 3.57
N ALA A 57 5.23 -12.27 3.24
CA ALA A 57 6.18 -12.76 4.24
C ALA A 57 6.98 -11.60 4.85
N GLN A 58 7.39 -10.64 4.02
CA GLN A 58 8.05 -9.41 4.46
C GLN A 58 7.13 -8.59 5.36
N VAL A 59 5.84 -8.42 5.00
CA VAL A 59 4.84 -7.76 5.86
C VAL A 59 4.75 -8.43 7.23
N LEU A 60 4.60 -9.76 7.25
CA LEU A 60 4.45 -10.49 8.52
C LEU A 60 5.69 -10.33 9.40
N THR A 61 6.87 -10.41 8.80
CA THR A 61 8.16 -10.23 9.48
C THR A 61 8.26 -8.81 10.05
N PHE A 62 7.93 -7.81 9.24
CA PHE A 62 7.89 -6.41 9.63
C PHE A 62 6.96 -6.17 10.83
N LEU A 63 5.71 -6.63 10.79
CA LEU A 63 4.75 -6.44 11.87
C LEU A 63 5.18 -7.15 13.17
N LYS A 64 5.82 -8.33 13.06
CA LYS A 64 6.41 -9.03 14.21
C LYS A 64 7.58 -8.24 14.81
N THR A 65 8.40 -7.60 13.97
CA THR A 65 9.49 -6.70 14.41
C THR A 65 8.93 -5.47 15.11
N VAL A 66 7.93 -4.81 14.53
CA VAL A 66 7.22 -3.68 15.15
C VAL A 66 6.73 -4.04 16.54
N ARG A 67 6.08 -5.20 16.68
CA ARG A 67 5.52 -5.66 17.96
C ARG A 67 6.57 -6.03 19.00
N SER A 68 7.71 -6.57 18.59
CA SER A 68 8.74 -7.06 19.51
C SER A 68 9.77 -6.01 19.90
N GLN A 69 10.18 -5.15 18.96
CA GLN A 69 11.25 -4.16 19.16
C GLN A 69 10.71 -2.76 19.40
N GLY A 70 9.55 -2.41 18.83
CA GLY A 70 8.95 -1.08 18.96
C GLY A 70 9.69 0.02 18.22
N PHE A 71 10.69 -0.32 17.40
CA PHE A 71 11.31 0.57 16.44
C PHE A 71 11.71 -0.22 15.18
N VAL A 72 11.57 0.39 14.01
CA VAL A 72 11.90 -0.23 12.73
C VAL A 72 11.94 0.84 11.64
N TYR A 73 12.78 0.62 10.63
CA TYR A 73 12.67 1.35 9.37
C TYR A 73 11.55 0.75 8.51
N VAL A 74 10.80 1.60 7.83
CA VAL A 74 9.59 1.21 7.12
C VAL A 74 9.77 1.54 5.64
N PRO A 75 9.58 0.57 4.74
CA PRO A 75 9.56 0.85 3.32
C PRO A 75 8.28 1.60 2.97
N LEU A 76 8.37 2.57 2.07
CA LEU A 76 7.20 3.29 1.52
C LEU A 76 7.18 3.16 0.00
N PHE A 77 5.97 3.17 -0.59
CA PHE A 77 5.86 3.14 -2.03
C PHE A 77 6.06 4.53 -2.64
N ASN A 78 7.03 4.67 -3.54
CA ASN A 78 7.24 5.92 -4.24
C ASN A 78 6.58 5.89 -5.62
N HIS A 79 5.45 6.58 -5.77
CA HIS A 79 4.71 6.65 -7.04
C HIS A 79 5.49 7.30 -8.20
N GLY A 80 6.51 8.12 -7.92
CA GLY A 80 7.38 8.71 -8.94
C GLY A 80 8.42 7.73 -9.49
N VAL A 81 8.92 6.84 -8.64
CA VAL A 81 9.82 5.73 -9.02
C VAL A 81 9.04 4.55 -9.58
N GLY A 82 7.83 4.31 -9.05
CA GLY A 82 7.01 3.15 -9.36
C GLY A 82 7.45 1.89 -8.61
N ASP A 83 8.23 2.01 -7.54
CA ASP A 83 8.68 0.89 -6.71
C ASP A 83 8.74 1.30 -5.22
N PRO A 84 8.78 0.31 -4.30
CA PRO A 84 9.12 0.56 -2.91
C PRO A 84 10.49 1.22 -2.76
N VAL A 85 10.61 2.08 -1.74
CA VAL A 85 11.86 2.66 -1.27
C VAL A 85 12.08 2.16 0.15
N GLU A 86 13.16 1.41 0.34
CA GLU A 86 13.56 0.91 1.65
C GLU A 86 13.96 2.06 2.58
N ASP A 87 13.76 1.86 3.88
CA ASP A 87 14.15 2.77 4.95
C ASP A 87 13.66 4.23 4.82
N ASP A 88 12.53 4.45 4.13
CA ASP A 88 12.00 5.78 3.81
C ASP A 88 11.45 6.52 5.05
N THR A 89 10.93 5.77 6.04
CA THR A 89 10.53 6.36 7.33
C THR A 89 10.94 5.52 8.53
N PHE A 90 11.05 6.14 9.70
CA PHE A 90 11.49 5.49 10.94
C PHE A 90 10.41 5.55 12.01
N MET A 91 9.92 4.37 12.39
CA MET A 91 9.08 4.19 13.56
C MET A 91 9.98 3.98 14.78
N ASN A 92 9.72 4.70 15.86
CA ASN A 92 10.40 4.53 17.14
C ASN A 92 9.42 4.36 18.32
N LEU A 93 9.97 4.12 19.52
CA LEU A 93 9.26 3.83 20.77
C LEU A 93 8.34 4.96 21.28
N GLN A 94 8.43 6.18 20.73
CA GLN A 94 7.50 7.27 21.07
C GLN A 94 6.12 7.05 20.44
N HIS A 95 6.04 6.35 19.31
CA HIS A 95 4.78 5.95 18.70
C HIS A 95 4.17 4.80 19.52
N LYS A 96 3.10 5.11 20.25
CA LYS A 96 2.35 4.17 21.08
C LYS A 96 1.22 3.49 20.31
N VAL A 97 0.77 4.11 19.22
CA VAL A 97 -0.27 3.59 18.33
C VAL A 97 0.32 3.44 16.93
N VAL A 98 0.19 2.25 16.36
CA VAL A 98 0.63 1.96 14.99
C VAL A 98 -0.62 1.63 14.19
N ILE A 99 -0.96 2.51 13.25
CA ILE A 99 -2.08 2.32 12.34
C ILE A 99 -1.51 1.72 11.07
N VAL A 100 -1.87 0.50 10.73
CA VAL A 100 -1.47 -0.13 9.48
C VAL A 100 -2.64 -0.08 8.52
N GLU A 101 -2.45 0.54 7.36
CA GLU A 101 -3.50 0.65 6.36
C GLU A 101 -3.18 -0.14 5.09
N GLY A 102 -4.20 -0.77 4.52
CA GLY A 102 -4.07 -1.50 3.28
C GLY A 102 -5.27 -2.39 2.96
N ASN A 103 -5.46 -2.65 1.67
CA ASN A 103 -6.60 -3.41 1.16
C ASN A 103 -6.71 -4.85 1.70
N TYR A 104 -5.59 -5.44 2.11
CA TYR A 104 -5.50 -6.88 2.37
C TYR A 104 -4.99 -7.21 3.77
N VAL A 105 -4.94 -6.23 4.69
CA VAL A 105 -4.45 -6.45 6.07
C VAL A 105 -5.39 -7.36 6.87
N LEU A 106 -6.68 -7.36 6.52
CA LEU A 106 -7.71 -8.19 7.16
C LEU A 106 -8.08 -9.43 6.34
N LEU A 107 -7.40 -9.70 5.21
CA LEU A 107 -7.73 -10.83 4.35
C LEU A 107 -7.29 -12.16 5.01
N GLU A 108 -8.25 -13.01 5.38
CA GLU A 108 -7.98 -14.25 6.13
C GLU A 108 -7.75 -15.49 5.25
N LYS A 109 -7.03 -15.32 4.12
CA LYS A 109 -6.69 -16.40 3.19
C LYS A 109 -5.18 -16.69 3.19
N GLY A 110 -4.78 -17.95 3.28
CA GLY A 110 -3.38 -18.39 3.22
C GLY A 110 -2.48 -17.70 4.25
N ALA A 111 -1.27 -17.28 3.84
CA ALA A 111 -0.29 -16.62 4.70
C ALA A 111 -0.77 -15.27 5.28
N ARG A 112 -1.78 -14.63 4.67
CA ARG A 112 -2.35 -13.37 5.18
C ARG A 112 -3.20 -13.53 6.44
N LYS A 113 -3.66 -14.75 6.74
CA LYS A 113 -4.31 -15.06 8.02
C LYS A 113 -3.39 -14.75 9.21
N GLU A 114 -2.10 -15.02 9.07
CA GLU A 114 -1.10 -14.68 10.09
C GLU A 114 -0.85 -13.18 10.20
N VAL A 115 -0.91 -12.43 9.09
CA VAL A 115 -0.82 -10.97 9.12
C VAL A 115 -1.99 -10.38 9.93
N SER A 116 -3.21 -10.81 9.62
CA SER A 116 -4.42 -10.36 10.32
C SER A 116 -4.37 -10.64 11.83
N SER A 117 -3.71 -11.72 12.28
CA SER A 117 -3.65 -12.06 13.71
C SER A 117 -2.68 -11.20 14.53
N VAL A 118 -1.83 -10.39 13.90
CA VAL A 118 -0.88 -9.52 14.61
C VAL A 118 -1.57 -8.29 15.22
N PHE A 119 -2.68 -7.84 14.63
CA PHE A 119 -3.35 -6.60 15.02
C PHE A 119 -4.16 -6.72 16.32
N ASN A 120 -4.08 -5.69 17.18
CA ASN A 120 -4.89 -5.57 18.39
C ASN A 120 -6.35 -5.20 18.08
N GLU A 121 -6.52 -4.24 17.16
CA GLU A 121 -7.81 -3.78 16.67
C GLU A 121 -7.81 -3.84 15.14
N LYS A 122 -8.98 -4.11 14.56
CA LYS A 122 -9.16 -4.30 13.12
C LYS A 122 -10.38 -3.52 12.68
N TRP A 123 -10.20 -2.61 11.74
CA TRP A 123 -11.29 -1.81 11.19
C TRP A 123 -11.43 -2.06 9.70
N PHE A 124 -12.66 -2.35 9.27
CA PHE A 124 -13.00 -2.52 7.87
C PHE A 124 -13.86 -1.35 7.41
N ILE A 125 -13.42 -0.66 6.35
CA ILE A 125 -14.16 0.46 5.78
C ILE A 125 -15.08 -0.09 4.69
N GLU A 126 -16.33 -0.31 5.03
CA GLU A 126 -17.32 -0.81 4.07
C GLU A 126 -17.86 0.30 3.18
N VAL A 127 -17.67 0.14 1.86
CA VAL A 127 -18.20 1.04 0.84
C VAL A 127 -18.73 0.22 -0.32
N GLY A 128 -19.95 0.52 -0.78
CA GLY A 128 -20.54 -0.20 -1.92
C GLY A 128 -19.65 -0.17 -3.16
N ILE A 129 -19.43 -1.34 -3.77
CA ILE A 129 -18.43 -1.54 -4.85
C ILE A 129 -18.59 -0.55 -6.01
N ASN A 130 -19.82 -0.20 -6.40
CA ASN A 130 -20.07 0.76 -7.47
C ASN A 130 -19.50 2.15 -7.14
N LYS A 131 -19.63 2.59 -5.87
CA LYS A 131 -19.09 3.86 -5.40
C LYS A 131 -17.57 3.84 -5.31
N VAL A 132 -16.98 2.69 -4.92
CA VAL A 132 -15.53 2.49 -4.95
C VAL A 132 -15.01 2.60 -6.38
N MET A 133 -15.61 1.89 -7.32
CA MET A 133 -15.19 1.90 -8.73
C MET A 133 -15.34 3.30 -9.37
N GLU A 134 -16.38 4.05 -9.02
CA GLU A 134 -16.53 5.44 -9.44
C GLU A 134 -15.37 6.32 -8.93
N ARG A 135 -15.03 6.22 -7.65
CA ARG A 135 -13.93 6.99 -7.03
C ARG A 135 -12.57 6.61 -7.64
N VAL A 136 -12.32 5.31 -7.83
CA VAL A 136 -11.09 4.80 -8.43
C VAL A 136 -10.96 5.26 -9.88
N GLY A 137 -12.06 5.22 -10.65
CA GLY A 137 -12.06 5.72 -12.02
C GLY A 137 -11.76 7.21 -12.13
N LYS A 138 -12.39 8.04 -11.28
CA LYS A 138 -12.05 9.47 -11.18
C LYS A 138 -10.57 9.68 -10.84
N ARG A 139 -10.04 8.89 -9.91
CA ARG A 139 -8.62 8.95 -9.53
C ARG A 139 -7.70 8.64 -10.72
N HIS A 140 -7.91 7.53 -11.43
CA HIS A 140 -7.11 7.17 -12.61
C HIS A 140 -7.09 8.27 -13.67
N ILE A 141 -8.23 8.90 -13.94
CA ILE A 141 -8.31 10.01 -14.90
C ILE A 141 -7.57 11.24 -14.36
N SER A 142 -7.75 11.58 -13.09
CA SER A 142 -7.08 12.73 -12.47
C SER A 142 -5.56 12.59 -12.40
N THR A 143 -5.04 11.36 -12.38
CA THR A 143 -3.60 11.06 -12.44
C THR A 143 -3.08 10.92 -13.87
N GLY A 144 -3.89 11.29 -14.87
CA GLY A 144 -3.49 11.40 -16.27
C GLY A 144 -3.75 10.18 -17.14
N LYS A 145 -4.41 9.12 -16.63
CA LYS A 145 -4.76 7.96 -17.48
C LYS A 145 -5.88 8.33 -18.45
N PRO A 146 -5.77 7.95 -19.74
CA PRO A 146 -6.88 8.07 -20.69
C PRO A 146 -8.14 7.33 -20.19
N PRO A 147 -9.35 7.84 -20.47
CA PRO A 147 -10.59 7.25 -19.94
C PRO A 147 -10.82 5.77 -20.29
N ASP A 148 -10.44 5.35 -21.48
CA ASP A 148 -10.51 3.97 -21.95
C ASP A 148 -9.52 3.05 -21.19
N VAL A 149 -8.30 3.52 -20.97
CA VAL A 149 -7.27 2.83 -20.17
C VAL A 149 -7.70 2.73 -18.70
N ALA A 150 -8.24 3.81 -18.14
CA ALA A 150 -8.78 3.81 -16.78
C ALA A 150 -9.92 2.80 -16.62
N LYS A 151 -10.86 2.77 -17.58
CA LYS A 151 -11.96 1.80 -17.60
C LYS A 151 -11.46 0.36 -17.69
N TRP A 152 -10.46 0.12 -18.53
CA TRP A 152 -9.82 -1.20 -18.63
C TRP A 152 -9.17 -1.61 -17.30
N ARG A 153 -8.38 -0.72 -16.68
CA ARG A 153 -7.69 -1.01 -15.41
C ARG A 153 -8.68 -1.30 -14.28
N ILE A 154 -9.78 -0.56 -14.20
CA ILE A 154 -10.86 -0.83 -13.23
C ILE A 154 -11.40 -2.24 -13.43
N LYS A 155 -11.80 -2.58 -14.66
CA LYS A 155 -12.43 -3.87 -14.95
C LYS A 155 -11.46 -5.04 -14.72
N TYR A 156 -10.20 -4.87 -15.10
CA TYR A 156 -9.22 -5.95 -15.11
C TYR A 156 -8.50 -6.13 -13.78
N ASN A 157 -8.27 -5.04 -13.03
CA ASN A 157 -7.47 -5.06 -11.80
C ASN A 157 -8.26 -4.65 -10.56
N ASP A 158 -8.76 -3.41 -10.54
CA ASP A 158 -9.31 -2.82 -9.30
C ASP A 158 -10.60 -3.52 -8.84
N GLN A 159 -11.48 -3.86 -9.78
CA GLN A 159 -12.78 -4.48 -9.48
C GLN A 159 -12.62 -5.92 -8.98
N PRO A 160 -11.83 -6.82 -9.61
CA PRO A 160 -11.56 -8.14 -9.04
C PRO A 160 -10.90 -8.05 -7.66
N ASN A 161 -9.97 -7.12 -7.47
CA ASN A 161 -9.32 -6.89 -6.18
C ASN A 161 -10.34 -6.47 -5.10
N ALA A 162 -11.24 -5.53 -5.41
CA ALA A 162 -12.28 -5.08 -4.50
C ALA A 162 -13.31 -6.17 -4.19
N LYS A 163 -13.63 -7.05 -5.15
CA LYS A 163 -14.52 -8.21 -4.90
C LYS A 163 -13.91 -9.17 -3.89
N LEU A 164 -12.63 -9.52 -4.09
CA LEU A 164 -11.92 -10.44 -3.20
C LEU A 164 -11.89 -9.96 -1.74
N ILE A 165 -11.82 -8.65 -1.51
CA ILE A 165 -11.82 -8.06 -0.16
C ILE A 165 -13.18 -8.22 0.54
N ASN A 166 -14.27 -8.30 -0.24
CA ASN A 166 -15.63 -8.41 0.26
C ASN A 166 -16.15 -9.87 0.28
N GLU A 167 -15.30 -10.86 -0.01
CA GLU A 167 -15.61 -12.30 0.08
C GLU A 167 -15.33 -12.86 1.47
#